data_AF-E9FZC2-F1
#
_entry.id   AF-E9FZC2-F1
#
_cell.length_a   1.000
_cell.length_b   1.000
_cell.length_c   1.000
_cell.angle_alpha   90.00
_cell.angle_beta   90.00
_cell.angle_gamma   90.00
#
_symmetry.space_group_name_H-M   'P 1'
#
loop_
_entity.id
_entity.type
_entity.pdbx_description
1 polymer ?
#
loop_
_entity_poly.entity_id
_entity_poly.type
_entity_poly.pdbx_seq_one_letter_code
_entity_poly.pdbx_strand_id
1 'polypeptide(L)'
;LPYDRRWEFPRHRLKHVFQLGVGCFGRVVKAEAVGLKGSEETVKTVAVKMVRSETNVTAMEALISEFKILVYLGSHLNVVNLVGACTRQIHTGRQR
;
A
#
# COMPACT_ATOMS: atom_id res chain seq x y z
N LEU A 1 7.09 -11.58 -10.13
CA LEU A 1 7.40 -10.18 -10.50
C LEU A 1 8.26 -9.53 -9.41
N PRO A 2 9.35 -8.84 -9.79
CA PRO A 2 10.26 -8.18 -8.84
C PRO A 2 9.59 -6.98 -8.15
N TYR A 3 9.99 -6.68 -6.91
CA TYR A 3 9.55 -5.48 -6.19
C TYR A 3 10.36 -4.27 -6.65
N ASP A 4 9.67 -3.23 -7.12
CA ASP A 4 10.30 -1.98 -7.57
C ASP A 4 10.27 -0.93 -6.46
N ARG A 5 11.46 -0.55 -5.97
CA ARG A 5 11.66 0.40 -4.87
C ARG A 5 11.10 1.80 -5.16
N ARG A 6 10.84 2.15 -6.43
CA ARG A 6 10.23 3.43 -6.79
C ARG A 6 8.84 3.63 -6.19
N TRP A 7 8.16 2.54 -5.83
CA TRP A 7 6.84 2.58 -5.21
C TRP A 7 6.89 2.84 -3.70
N GLU A 8 8.07 2.81 -3.08
CA GLU A 8 8.17 2.96 -1.64
C GLU A 8 7.81 4.39 -1.20
N PHE A 9 6.86 4.51 -0.30
CA PHE A 9 6.38 5.76 0.27
C PHE A 9 6.75 5.84 1.76
N PRO A 10 7.26 6.98 2.25
CA PRO A 10 7.58 7.14 3.67
C PRO A 10 6.34 7.06 4.55
N ARG A 11 6.23 6.00 5.36
CA ARG A 11 5.08 5.75 6.24
C ARG A 11 4.71 6.91 7.17
N HIS A 12 5.69 7.71 7.61
CA HIS A 12 5.48 8.87 8.47
C HIS A 12 4.77 10.04 7.76
N ARG A 13 4.78 10.08 6.43
CA ARG A 13 4.03 11.06 5.61
C ARG A 13 2.62 10.58 5.25
N LEU A 14 2.16 9.48 5.86
CA LEU A 14 0.83 8.90 5.65
C LEU A 14 0.00 8.99 6.93
N LYS A 15 -0.97 9.90 6.95
CA LYS A 15 -1.88 10.11 8.09
C LYS A 15 -3.20 9.40 7.84
N HIS A 16 -3.53 8.43 8.69
CA HIS A 16 -4.81 7.73 8.60
C HIS A 16 -5.94 8.63 9.10
N VAL A 17 -7.08 8.61 8.41
CA VAL A 17 -8.25 9.43 8.77
C VAL A 17 -9.36 8.54 9.32
N PHE A 18 -9.95 7.66 8.49
CA PHE A 18 -11.00 6.74 8.92
C PHE A 18 -11.08 5.48 8.03
N GLN A 19 -11.78 4.45 8.51
CA GLN A 19 -11.95 3.19 7.80
C GLN A 19 -12.99 3.30 6.69
N LEU A 20 -12.62 2.91 5.47
CA LEU A 20 -13.52 2.87 4.31
C LEU A 20 -14.25 1.52 4.19
N GLY A 21 -13.59 0.43 4.59
CA GLY A 21 -14.18 -0.89 4.52
C GLY A 21 -13.29 -1.99 5.07
N VAL A 22 -13.89 -3.14 5.37
CA VAL A 22 -13.20 -4.31 5.91
C VAL A 22 -13.71 -5.54 5.18
N GLY A 23 -12.79 -6.43 4.79
CA GLY A 23 -13.12 -7.67 4.09
C GLY A 23 -12.32 -8.85 4.62
N CYS A 24 -12.45 -9.99 3.94
CA CYS A 24 -11.71 -11.21 4.25
C CYS A 24 -10.18 -11.01 4.16
N PHE A 25 -9.73 -10.15 3.24
CA PHE A 25 -8.31 -9.97 2.91
C PHE A 25 -7.63 -8.80 3.62
N GLY A 26 -8.33 -8.10 4.52
CA GLY A 26 -7.76 -6.93 5.21
C GLY A 26 -8.77 -5.83 5.48
N ARG A 27 -8.26 -4.60 5.52
CA ARG A 27 -9.04 -3.37 5.64
C ARG A 27 -8.52 -2.31 4.68
N VAL A 28 -9.39 -1.38 4.33
CA VAL A 28 -9.08 -0.20 3.54
C VAL A 28 -9.40 1.03 4.39
N VAL A 29 -8.45 1.97 4.46
CA VAL A 29 -8.61 3.23 5.19
C VAL A 29 -8.44 4.42 4.24
N LYS A 30 -9.17 5.51 4.51
CA LYS A 30 -8.89 6.82 3.92
C LYS A 30 -7.69 7.41 4.65
N ALA A 31 -6.72 7.91 3.90
CA ALA A 31 -5.53 8.54 4.44
C ALA A 31 -5.18 9.82 3.68
N GLU A 32 -4.43 10.70 4.32
CA GLU A 32 -3.77 11.85 3.71
C GLU A 32 -2.30 11.49 3.49
N ALA A 33 -1.84 11.56 2.24
CA ALA A 33 -0.47 11.33 1.84
C ALA A 33 0.19 12.67 1.46
N VAL A 34 1.27 13.01 2.16
CA VAL A 34 2.05 14.24 1.93
C VAL A 34 3.24 13.95 1.01
N GLY A 35 3.44 14.77 -0.02
CA GLY A 35 4.61 14.64 -0.89
C GLY A 35 4.45 13.63 -2.03
N LEU A 36 3.22 13.23 -2.37
CA LEU A 36 2.99 12.19 -3.37
C LEU A 36 3.32 12.70 -4.78
N LYS A 37 4.23 12.01 -5.49
CA LYS A 37 4.84 12.42 -6.78
C LYS A 37 5.81 13.62 -6.70
N GLY A 38 6.52 13.78 -5.58
CA GLY A 38 7.70 14.64 -5.50
C GLY A 38 7.45 16.12 -5.20
N SER A 39 6.20 16.54 -5.00
CA SER A 39 5.88 17.89 -4.54
C SER A 39 5.70 17.87 -3.03
N GLU A 40 6.73 18.28 -2.28
CA GLU A 40 6.85 18.10 -0.82
C GLU A 40 5.66 18.60 -0.01
N GLU A 41 4.98 19.64 -0.48
CA GLU A 41 3.85 20.28 0.22
C GLU A 41 2.47 19.72 -0.16
N THR A 42 2.38 18.88 -1.20
CA THR A 42 1.07 18.43 -1.68
C THR A 42 0.47 17.37 -0.77
N VAL A 43 -0.76 17.62 -0.32
CA VAL A 43 -1.57 16.65 0.42
C VAL A 43 -2.59 16.02 -0.52
N LYS A 44 -2.56 14.70 -0.65
CA LYS A 44 -3.57 13.94 -1.41
C LYS A 44 -4.32 12.98 -0.52
N THR A 45 -5.65 12.97 -0.69
CA THR A 45 -6.48 11.91 -0.12
C THR A 45 -6.25 10.63 -0.92
N VAL A 46 -5.96 9.52 -0.23
CA VAL A 46 -5.71 8.20 -0.81
C VAL A 46 -6.46 7.11 -0.06
N ALA A 47 -6.67 5.97 -0.71
CA ALA A 47 -7.11 4.73 -0.08
C ALA A 47 -5.89 3.84 0.21
N VAL A 48 -5.77 3.34 1.43
CA VAL A 48 -4.67 2.48 1.87
C VAL A 48 -5.23 1.12 2.22
N LYS A 49 -4.85 0.09 1.46
CA LYS A 49 -5.18 -1.30 1.74
C LYS A 49 -4.09 -1.92 2.61
N MET A 50 -4.49 -2.60 3.67
CA MET A 50 -3.58 -3.25 4.61
C MET A 50 -4.21 -4.50 5.22
N VAL A 51 -3.38 -5.43 5.70
CA VAL A 51 -3.86 -6.59 6.46
C VAL A 51 -4.40 -6.18 7.82
N ARG A 52 -5.31 -7.00 8.39
CA ARG A 52 -5.81 -6.77 9.77
C ARG A 52 -4.76 -7.13 10.82
N SER A 53 -3.99 -8.18 10.56
CA SER A 53 -2.88 -8.67 11.39
C SER A 53 -1.71 -9.02 10.50
N GLU A 54 -0.52 -8.58 10.89
CA GLU A 54 0.74 -8.92 10.21
C GLU A 54 1.14 -10.39 10.40
N THR A 55 0.55 -11.07 11.39
CA THR A 55 0.75 -12.51 11.61
C THR A 55 -0.01 -13.40 10.63
N ASN A 56 -0.98 -12.85 9.88
CA ASN A 56 -1.70 -13.59 8.86
C ASN A 56 -0.89 -13.60 7.55
N VAL A 57 -0.01 -14.59 7.43
CA VAL A 57 0.90 -14.76 6.28
C VAL A 57 0.13 -14.84 4.96
N THR A 58 -0.95 -15.62 4.90
CA THR A 58 -1.77 -15.77 3.68
C THR A 58 -2.37 -14.44 3.23
N ALA A 59 -2.89 -13.63 4.16
CA ALA A 59 -3.41 -12.29 3.84
C ALA A 59 -2.29 -11.34 3.37
N MET A 60 -1.09 -11.46 3.95
CA MET A 60 0.08 -10.68 3.52
C MET A 60 0.53 -11.05 2.11
N GLU A 61 0.60 -12.35 1.80
CA GLU A 61 0.94 -12.86 0.47
C GLU A 61 -0.08 -12.42 -0.59
N ALA A 62 -1.37 -12.45 -0.25
CA ALA A 62 -2.42 -11.94 -1.11
C ALA A 62 -2.25 -10.44 -1.39
N LEU A 63 -2.00 -9.63 -0.35
CA LEU A 63 -1.76 -8.18 -0.50
C LEU A 63 -0.52 -7.88 -1.35
N ILE A 64 0.57 -8.63 -1.15
CA ILE A 64 1.79 -8.50 -1.96
C ILE A 64 1.52 -8.90 -3.42
N SER A 65 0.71 -9.93 -3.65
CA SER A 65 0.36 -10.39 -5.00
C SER A 65 -0.49 -9.35 -5.74
N GLU A 66 -1.50 -8.77 -5.07
CA GLU A 66 -2.28 -7.66 -5.61
C GLU A 66 -1.41 -6.45 -5.95
N PHE A 67 -0.49 -6.08 -5.06
CA PHE A 67 0.47 -5.00 -5.32
C PHE A 67 1.27 -5.27 -6.60
N LYS A 68 1.83 -6.48 -6.76
CA LYS A 68 2.58 -6.85 -7.97
C LYS A 68 1.75 -6.77 -9.25
N ILE A 69 0.47 -7.15 -9.18
CA ILE A 69 -0.47 -7.06 -10.30
C ILE A 69 -0.72 -5.59 -10.66
N LEU A 70 -1.01 -4.73 -9.69
CA LEU A 70 -1.24 -3.30 -9.94
C LEU A 70 0.00 -2.61 -10.53
N VAL A 71 1.21 -2.99 -10.08
CA VAL A 71 2.46 -2.51 -10.69
C VAL A 71 2.57 -2.93 -12.15
N TYR A 72 2.25 -4.20 -12.46
CA TYR A 72 2.33 -4.74 -13.81
C TYR A 72 1.30 -4.12 -14.77
N LEU A 73 0.07 -3.90 -14.30
CA LEU A 73 -1.00 -3.29 -15.11
C LEU A 73 -0.72 -1.83 -15.46
N GLY A 74 0.06 -1.12 -14.64
CA GLY A 74 0.35 0.30 -14.84
C GLY A 74 -0.85 1.19 -14.48
N SER A 75 -0.97 2.33 -15.15
CA SER A 75 -2.02 3.32 -14.86
C SER A 75 -3.04 3.42 -15.98
N HIS A 76 -4.33 3.53 -15.59
CA HIS A 76 -5.44 3.70 -16.50
C HIS A 76 -6.54 4.57 -15.88
N LEU A 77 -7.35 5.23 -16.71
CA LEU A 77 -8.42 6.13 -16.24
C LEU A 77 -9.51 5.38 -15.45
N ASN A 78 -9.86 4.18 -15.92
CA ASN A 78 -10.99 3.40 -15.40
C ASN A 78 -10.58 2.28 -14.43
N VAL A 79 -9.32 2.28 -13.98
CA VAL A 79 -8.78 1.28 -13.04
C VAL A 79 -8.19 2.00 -11.83
N VAL A 80 -8.29 1.37 -10.66
CA VAL A 80 -7.65 1.89 -9.46
C VAL A 80 -6.14 1.93 -9.67
N ASN A 81 -5.58 3.14 -9.62
CA ASN A 81 -4.15 3.35 -9.83
C ASN A 81 -3.38 3.20 -8.52
N LEU A 82 -2.29 2.44 -8.57
CA LEU A 82 -1.32 2.39 -7.49
C LEU A 82 -0.57 3.73 -7.43
N VAL A 83 -0.44 4.29 -6.23
CA VAL A 83 0.24 5.57 -5.99
C VAL A 83 1.48 5.45 -5.10
N GLY A 84 1.65 4.31 -4.43
CA GLY A 84 2.77 4.00 -3.55
C GLY A 84 2.47 2.79 -2.65
N ALA A 85 3.48 2.34 -1.91
CA ALA A 85 3.41 1.25 -0.95
C ALA A 85 4.37 1.53 0.23
N CYS A 86 4.02 1.04 1.42
CA CYS A 86 4.90 1.06 2.60
C CYS A 86 5.28 -0.38 2.91
N THR A 87 6.49 -0.81 2.54
CA THR A 87 6.90 -2.23 2.62
C THR A 87 8.17 -2.46 3.43
N ARG A 88 8.88 -1.39 3.84
CA ARG A 88 10.14 -1.46 4.63
C ARG A 88 10.05 -2.23 5.95
N GLN A 89 8.85 -2.45 6.49
CA GLN A 89 8.63 -3.12 7.77
C GLN A 89 8.04 -4.53 7.63
N ILE A 90 7.89 -5.07 6.41
CA ILE A 90 7.49 -6.47 6.25
C ILE A 90 8.69 -7.31 6.69
N HIS A 91 8.68 -7.76 7.94
CA HIS A 91 9.64 -8.68 8.50
C HIS A 91 9.61 -9.94 7.64
N THR A 92 10.56 -10.04 6.71
CA THR A 92 10.79 -11.27 5.99
C THR A 92 11.25 -12.24 7.07
N GLY A 93 10.39 -13.21 7.40
CA GLY A 93 10.78 -14.35 8.22
C GLY A 93 11.88 -15.10 7.50
N ARG A 94 13.12 -14.65 7.69
CA ARG A 94 14.34 -15.37 7.40
C ARG A 94 15.27 -15.18 8.59
N GLN A 95 14.93 -15.88 9.66
CA GLN A 95 15.90 -16.35 10.64
C GLN A 95 15.73 -17.87 10.71
N ARG A 96 16.74 -18.54 10.16
CA ARG A 96 16.98 -19.99 10.05
C ARG A 96 16.37 -20.68 8.83
#